data_AF-A0A2E4HBN7-F1
#
_entry.id   AF-A0A2E4HBN7-F1
#
_cell.length_a   1.000
_cell.length_b   1.000
_cell.length_c   1.000
_cell.angle_alpha   90.00
_cell.angle_beta   90.00
_cell.angle_gamma   90.00
#
_symmetry.space_group_name_H-M   'P 1'
#
loop_
_entity.id
_entity.type
_entity.pdbx_description
1 polymer ?
#
loop_
_entity_poly.entity_id
_entity_poly.type
_entity_poly.pdbx_seq_one_letter_code
_entity_poly.pdbx_strand_id
1 'polypeptide(L)'
;MEFRTARIQLQHPFCCRCGQKITTQLGKIKAIKNVKCYPSEQLVVFGFNTAFQISEVLNSLIQLGFPPKGETTVSKDAIWYWAACHHLEHINHKTTYAGQGQMTNHTVQPIMQSI
;
A
#
# COMPACT_ATOMS: atom_id res chain seq x y z
N MET A 1 27.63 1.48 2.53
CA MET A 1 26.56 2.47 2.34
C MET A 1 25.54 2.27 3.44
N GLU A 2 25.32 3.29 4.27
CA GLU A 2 24.33 3.25 5.35
C GLU A 2 22.99 3.75 4.82
N PHE A 3 21.95 2.92 4.89
CA PHE A 3 20.58 3.32 4.54
C PHE A 3 19.93 3.98 5.75
N ARG A 4 19.39 5.19 5.56
CA ARG A 4 18.59 5.91 6.55
C ARG A 4 17.12 5.58 6.35
N THR A 5 16.32 5.67 7.42
CA THR A 5 14.88 5.42 7.36
C THR A 5 14.10 6.72 7.50
N ALA A 6 13.19 6.97 6.57
CA ALA A 6 12.25 8.08 6.61
C ALA A 6 10.85 7.57 6.96
N ARG A 7 10.08 8.43 7.63
CA ARG A 7 8.68 8.22 8.03
C ARG A 7 7.88 9.41 7.55
N ILE A 8 6.96 9.22 6.64
CA ILE A 8 6.10 10.28 6.08
C ILE A 8 4.67 10.01 6.48
N GLN A 9 4.12 10.94 7.24
CA GLN A 9 2.70 10.97 7.58
C GLN A 9 1.92 11.55 6.39
N LEU A 10 0.86 10.87 5.96
CA LEU A 10 -0.04 11.34 4.93
C LEU A 10 -1.21 12.13 5.55
N GLN A 11 -1.88 12.96 4.75
CA GLN A 11 -3.04 13.73 5.22
C GLN A 11 -4.30 12.88 5.42
N HIS A 12 -4.46 11.84 4.60
CA HIS A 12 -5.69 11.08 4.53
C HIS A 12 -5.41 9.58 4.69
N PRO A 13 -6.34 8.82 5.29
CA PRO A 13 -6.30 7.36 5.29
C PRO A 13 -6.40 6.82 3.86
N PHE A 14 -5.83 5.63 3.68
CA PHE A 14 -5.83 4.91 2.42
C PHE A 14 -6.13 3.43 2.69
N CYS A 15 -6.56 2.67 1.69
CA CYS A 15 -6.83 1.23 1.85
C CYS A 15 -5.60 0.37 1.49
N CYS A 16 -5.68 -0.94 1.74
CA CYS A 16 -4.61 -1.89 1.41
C CYS A 16 -4.22 -1.86 -0.09
N ARG A 17 -5.19 -1.72 -1.01
CA ARG A 17 -4.90 -1.59 -2.45
C ARG A 17 -4.16 -0.30 -2.78
N CYS A 18 -4.63 0.81 -2.21
CA CYS A 18 -3.98 2.12 -2.32
C CYS A 18 -2.52 2.01 -1.80
N GLY A 19 -2.28 1.31 -0.68
CA GLY A 19 -0.94 1.02 -0.16
C GLY A 19 -0.05 0.14 -1.05
N GLN A 20 -0.61 -0.89 -1.71
CA GLN A 20 0.13 -1.70 -2.69
C GLN A 20 0.55 -0.88 -3.92
N LYS A 21 -0.31 0.03 -4.39
CA LYS A 21 0.02 0.94 -5.50
C LYS A 21 1.17 1.88 -5.12
N ILE A 22 1.12 2.47 -3.92
CA ILE A 22 2.21 3.31 -3.39
C ILE A 22 3.51 2.50 -3.32
N THR A 23 3.47 1.32 -2.70
CA THR A 23 4.65 0.46 -2.55
C THR A 23 5.27 0.10 -3.90
N THR A 24 4.45 -0.24 -4.88
CA THR A 24 4.91 -0.57 -6.25
C THR A 24 5.56 0.62 -6.94
N GLN A 25 4.99 1.83 -6.80
CA GLN A 25 5.52 3.02 -7.47
C GLN A 25 6.81 3.50 -6.80
N LEU A 26 6.84 3.58 -5.46
CA LEU A 26 8.05 3.96 -4.73
C LEU A 26 9.18 2.94 -4.89
N GLY A 27 8.84 1.65 -5.05
CA GLY A 27 9.80 0.59 -5.35
C GLY A 27 10.49 0.71 -6.72
N LYS A 28 9.97 1.51 -7.65
CA LYS A 28 10.64 1.79 -8.95
C LYS A 28 11.80 2.78 -8.80
N ILE A 29 11.83 3.54 -7.71
CA ILE A 29 12.91 4.48 -7.43
C ILE A 29 14.11 3.65 -6.96
N LYS A 30 15.12 3.48 -7.83
CA LYS A 30 16.25 2.54 -7.62
C LYS A 30 16.95 2.65 -6.25
N ALA A 31 16.93 3.83 -5.65
CA ALA A 31 17.63 4.10 -4.40
C ALA A 31 16.73 3.99 -3.14
N ILE A 32 15.43 3.77 -3.32
CA ILE A 32 14.48 3.54 -2.24
C ILE A 32 14.40 2.03 -1.94
N LYS A 33 14.44 1.67 -0.66
CA LYS A 33 14.35 0.27 -0.20
C LYS A 33 13.35 0.13 0.95
N ASN A 34 12.94 -1.09 1.27
CA ASN A 34 12.10 -1.41 2.43
C ASN A 34 10.85 -0.52 2.56
N VAL A 35 10.17 -0.25 1.45
CA VAL A 35 8.92 0.53 1.47
C VAL A 35 7.85 -0.27 2.22
N LYS A 36 7.31 0.33 3.28
CA LYS A 36 6.20 -0.20 4.08
C LYS A 36 5.13 0.88 4.20
N CYS A 37 3.89 0.49 3.96
CA CYS A 37 2.74 1.38 4.13
C CYS A 37 1.90 0.87 5.29
N TYR A 38 1.47 1.78 6.16
CA TYR A 38 0.60 1.54 7.32
C TYR A 38 -0.69 2.33 7.10
N PRO A 39 -1.71 1.73 6.47
CA PRO A 39 -2.93 2.43 6.08
C PRO A 39 -3.70 3.01 7.27
N SER A 40 -3.80 2.24 8.36
CA SER A 40 -4.45 2.66 9.61
C SER A 40 -3.74 3.82 10.30
N GLU A 41 -2.42 3.88 10.19
CA GLU A 41 -1.60 4.94 10.78
C GLU A 41 -1.34 6.10 9.81
N GLN A 42 -1.88 6.05 8.58
CA GLN A 42 -1.63 7.04 7.53
C GLN A 42 -0.12 7.27 7.29
N LEU A 43 0.67 6.21 7.40
CA LEU A 43 2.13 6.32 7.49
C LEU A 43 2.80 5.52 6.37
N VAL A 44 3.79 6.13 5.73
CA VAL A 44 4.69 5.46 4.77
C VAL A 44 6.11 5.51 5.32
N VAL A 45 6.77 4.36 5.35
CA VAL A 45 8.13 4.18 5.84
C VAL A 45 8.99 3.61 4.72
N PHE A 46 10.18 4.18 4.52
CA PHE A 46 11.10 3.71 3.49
C PHE A 46 12.54 4.01 3.85
N GLY A 47 13.45 3.20 3.29
CA GLY A 47 14.89 3.40 3.35
C GLY A 47 15.38 4.25 2.19
N PHE A 48 16.30 5.17 2.46
CA PHE A 48 16.91 6.07 1.49
C PHE A 48 18.39 6.31 1.81
N ASN A 49 19.16 6.79 0.84
CA ASN A 49 20.58 7.13 0.98
C ASN A 49 20.83 8.64 0.98
N THR A 50 20.04 9.43 0.25
CA THR A 50 20.26 10.88 0.11
C THR A 50 18.97 11.67 0.28
N ALA A 51 19.08 12.93 0.69
CA ALA A 51 17.93 13.81 0.88
C ALA A 51 17.12 14.03 -0.42
N PHE A 52 17.78 14.01 -1.57
CA PHE A 52 17.12 14.10 -2.89
C PHE A 52 16.03 13.04 -3.07
N GLN A 53 16.25 11.83 -2.57
CA GLN A 53 15.31 10.72 -2.69
C GLN A 53 14.06 10.94 -1.84
N ILE A 54 14.16 11.70 -0.75
CA ILE A 54 12.99 12.11 0.03
C ILE A 54 12.09 12.98 -0.85
N SER A 55 12.66 13.95 -1.56
CA SER A 55 11.92 14.82 -2.48
C SER A 55 11.27 14.03 -3.62
N GLU A 56 11.96 13.03 -4.18
CA GLU A 56 11.37 12.15 -5.21
C GLU A 56 10.16 11.36 -4.68
N VAL A 57 10.25 10.85 -3.44
CA VAL A 57 9.13 10.14 -2.79
C VAL A 57 7.97 11.10 -2.53
N LEU A 58 8.23 12.30 -1.99
CA LEU A 58 7.20 13.31 -1.75
C LEU A 58 6.47 13.66 -3.05
N ASN A 59 7.20 13.96 -4.12
CA ASN A 59 6.62 14.25 -5.43
C ASN A 59 5.79 13.07 -5.96
N SER A 60 6.27 11.84 -5.80
CA SER A 60 5.54 10.64 -6.21
C SER A 60 4.24 10.47 -5.44
N LEU A 61 4.26 10.73 -4.13
CA LEU A 61 3.08 10.66 -3.25
C LEU A 61 2.03 11.71 -3.65
N ILE A 62 2.45 12.95 -3.92
CA ILE A 62 1.56 14.01 -4.43
C ILE A 62 0.93 13.62 -5.77
N GLN A 63 1.72 13.11 -6.73
CA GLN A 63 1.23 12.67 -8.04
C GLN A 63 0.25 11.49 -7.95
N LEU A 64 0.39 10.65 -6.92
CA LEU A 64 -0.54 9.56 -6.66
C LEU A 64 -1.83 10.00 -5.93
N GLY A 65 -1.92 11.26 -5.52
CA GLY A 65 -3.05 11.79 -4.75
C GLY A 65 -2.96 11.50 -3.25
N PHE A 66 -1.78 11.14 -2.74
CA PHE A 66 -1.52 10.85 -1.32
C PHE A 66 -0.56 11.89 -0.73
N PRO A 67 -1.00 13.15 -0.55
CA PRO A 67 -0.13 14.21 -0.09
C PRO A 67 0.32 13.99 1.38
N PRO A 68 1.60 14.28 1.69
CA PRO A 68 2.13 14.37 3.05
C PRO A 68 1.36 15.37 3.92
N LYS A 69 1.31 15.11 5.23
CA LYS A 69 0.68 16.00 6.21
C LYS A 69 1.40 17.34 6.25
N GLY A 70 0.65 18.43 6.04
CA GLY A 70 1.17 19.80 6.03
C GLY A 70 1.49 20.36 4.64
N GLU A 71 1.42 19.56 3.57
CA GLU A 71 1.49 20.08 2.19
C GLU A 71 0.12 20.51 1.68
N THR A 72 0.01 21.70 1.11
CA THR A 72 -1.27 22.18 0.58
C THR A 72 -1.57 21.51 -0.75
N THR A 73 -2.60 20.67 -0.81
CA THR A 73 -3.11 20.10 -2.07
C THR A 73 -3.64 21.21 -2.97
N VAL A 74 -2.90 21.59 -4.00
CA VAL A 74 -3.37 22.58 -4.99
C VAL A 74 -3.91 21.97 -6.28
N SER A 75 -3.91 20.64 -6.43
CA SER A 75 -4.44 20.02 -7.66
C SER A 75 -5.84 19.43 -7.48
N LYS A 76 -6.80 19.93 -8.26
CA LYS A 76 -8.21 19.49 -8.28
C LYS A 76 -8.37 17.98 -8.57
N ASP A 77 -7.37 17.35 -9.18
CA ASP A 77 -7.36 15.91 -9.50
C ASP A 77 -7.11 15.00 -8.29
N ALA A 78 -6.48 15.51 -7.22
CA ALA A 78 -6.22 14.73 -6.00
C ALA A 78 -7.50 14.40 -5.22
N ILE A 79 -8.55 15.22 -5.39
CA ILE A 79 -9.85 15.07 -4.71
C ILE A 79 -10.58 13.79 -5.17
N TRP A 80 -10.41 13.38 -6.43
CA TRP A 80 -11.14 12.23 -7.01
C TRP A 80 -10.60 10.87 -6.55
N TYR A 81 -9.28 10.75 -6.34
CA TYR A 81 -8.67 9.48 -5.92
C TYR A 81 -9.01 9.10 -4.46
N TRP A 82 -9.17 10.10 -3.58
CA TRP A 82 -9.63 9.88 -2.20
C TRP A 82 -11.09 9.39 -2.17
N ALA A 83 -11.97 10.02 -2.96
CA ALA A 83 -13.37 9.63 -3.06
C ALA A 83 -13.57 8.21 -3.61
N ALA A 84 -12.74 7.78 -4.58
CA ALA A 84 -12.82 6.44 -5.14
C ALA A 84 -12.39 5.34 -4.14
N CYS A 85 -11.42 5.63 -3.25
CA CYS A 85 -10.96 4.66 -2.25
C CYS A 85 -12.02 4.50 -1.12
N HIS A 86 -12.89 5.49 -0.87
CA HIS A 86 -13.98 5.46 0.14
C HIS A 86 -15.30 4.78 -0.34
N HIS A 87 -15.46 4.52 -1.65
CA HIS A 87 -16.68 3.89 -2.19
C HIS A 87 -16.60 2.35 -2.28
N LEU A 88 -15.47 1.73 -1.90
CA LEU A 88 -15.25 0.28 -2.01
C LEU A 88 -15.44 -0.50 -0.70
N GLU A 89 -15.72 0.16 0.42
CA GLU A 89 -15.96 -0.52 1.72
C GLU A 89 -17.33 -1.21 1.82
N HIS A 90 -18.23 -1.06 0.85
CA HIS A 90 -19.49 -1.82 0.83
C HIS A 90 -19.41 -3.17 0.09
N ILE A 91 -18.28 -3.55 -0.53
CA ILE A 91 -18.22 -4.77 -1.37
C ILE A 91 -17.19 -5.83 -0.91
N ASN A 92 -16.18 -5.51 -0.09
CA ASN A 92 -15.10 -6.46 0.23
C ASN A 92 -15.06 -6.97 1.69
N HIS A 93 -16.22 -7.25 2.29
CA HIS A 93 -16.31 -7.98 3.56
C HIS A 93 -15.95 -9.49 3.44
N LYS A 94 -15.14 -9.87 2.45
CA LYS A 94 -14.57 -11.21 2.27
C LYS A 94 -13.20 -11.11 1.62
N THR A 95 -12.14 -10.96 2.42
CA THR A 95 -10.89 -11.70 2.25
C THR A 95 -9.95 -11.35 3.40
N THR A 96 -10.14 -12.11 4.47
CA THR A 96 -9.23 -12.33 5.58
C THR A 96 -7.79 -12.52 5.10
N TYR A 97 -6.86 -11.80 5.73
CA TYR A 97 -5.45 -12.19 5.77
C TYR A 97 -5.34 -13.47 6.61
N ALA A 98 -5.22 -14.62 5.95
CA ALA A 98 -4.72 -15.84 6.56
C ALA A 98 -3.48 -16.26 5.77
N GLY A 99 -2.33 -16.25 6.44
CA GLY A 99 -1.07 -16.71 5.89
C GLY A 99 -0.97 -18.23 5.81
N GLN A 100 -0.04 -18.65 4.96
CA GLN A 100 0.79 -19.86 5.01
C GLN A 100 0.18 -21.23 4.63
N GLY A 101 0.53 -21.71 3.42
CA GLY A 101 0.87 -23.10 3.04
C GLY A 101 -0.24 -24.17 3.15
N GLN A 102 -0.38 -25.20 2.30
CA GLN A 102 0.43 -25.80 1.25
C GLN A 102 -0.54 -26.49 0.25
N MET A 103 -0.14 -26.58 -1.01
CA MET A 103 -0.85 -27.33 -2.06
C MET A 103 -0.30 -28.76 -2.16
N THR A 104 -1.17 -29.79 -2.29
CA THR A 104 -1.00 -31.01 -3.12
C THR A 104 -2.37 -31.70 -3.24
N ASN A 105 -3.03 -31.66 -4.40
CA ASN A 105 -3.04 -32.63 -5.52
C ASN A 105 -3.88 -33.92 -5.30
N HIS A 106 -4.90 -34.06 -6.16
CA HIS A 106 -5.57 -35.27 -6.69
C HIS A 106 -5.69 -36.55 -5.83
N THR A 107 -6.92 -37.08 -5.68
CA THR A 107 -7.36 -38.40 -6.20
C THR A 107 -8.78 -38.78 -5.72
N VAL A 108 -9.60 -39.19 -6.70
CA VAL A 108 -10.81 -40.05 -6.75
C VAL A 108 -11.39 -40.64 -5.44
N GLN A 109 -12.74 -40.63 -5.36
CA GLN A 109 -13.61 -41.24 -4.33
C GLN A 109 -13.37 -42.76 -4.12
N PRO A 110 -13.83 -43.33 -2.98
CA PRO A 110 -15.02 -44.17 -3.13
C PRO A 110 -16.09 -44.04 -2.02
N ILE A 111 -17.26 -44.48 -2.45
CA ILE A 111 -18.54 -44.77 -1.79
C ILE A 111 -18.35 -45.73 -0.59
N MET A 112 -19.10 -45.58 0.51
CA MET A 112 -19.84 -46.67 1.21
C MET A 112 -20.74 -46.11 2.35
N GLN A 113 -21.85 -46.81 2.56
CA GLN A 113 -23.03 -46.47 3.37
C GLN A 113 -22.90 -46.83 4.87
N SER A 114 -23.92 -46.38 5.61
CA SER A 114 -24.55 -46.95 6.83
C SER A 114 -23.91 -46.68 8.18
N ILE A 115 -24.69 -46.09 9.10
CA ILE A 115 -25.47 -46.83 10.12
C ILE A 115 -26.84 -46.16 10.26
#